data_AF-A0AA92H9B5-F1
#
_entry.id   AF-A0AA92H9B5-F1
#
_cell.length_a   1.000
_cell.length_b   1.000
_cell.length_c   1.000
_cell.angle_alpha   90.00
_cell.angle_beta   90.00
_cell.angle_gamma   90.00
#
_symmetry.space_group_name_H-M   'P 1'
#
loop_
_entity.id
_entity.type
_entity.pdbx_description
1 polymer ?
#
loop_
_entity_poly.entity_id
_entity_poly.type
_entity_poly.pdbx_seq_one_letter_code
_entity_poly.pdbx_strand_id
1 'polypeptide(L)'
;MSIFGRRTYGIDDIYLIMISEGFISEKQAAVLKWMELEEEWEHLFPIGDVVARVAENDIVISDMYLPRPFIERVLREKCGLENKLYLSNYGKHHRLIWPEILGEHNLRTHFGDNIQADIISPSSFGIDVMLVNISKWDPSEQILHAIGLGDYAHAVRETRLRSFHRNINIRHAQRAQASINIPLMILASFWIKACAEERGVDKILMAARDCNLWQEMLASRHFARANMPPSEYIRISRAVCYTESPEYEAYLQNKLGLRNLLVDFVGTGRSLGTIIDRMDRRATITPCILLGEPRSAEIVETLPETFILRDFGSHRVFFEALNASLDGSTVFTISDNYRLTVLLQENEFSDVVKTMIVEMRNTFQHFMHNLDRINPPQNVPSLEVLRQAGAAIVDLLPGWSPKLAALAAEQKTNLMQGNAFKAAYAAL
;
A
#
# COMPACT_ATOMS: atom_id res chain seq x y z
N MET A 1 -24.74 -4.76 -33.77
CA MET A 1 -23.74 -5.71 -34.30
C MET A 1 -22.42 -4.98 -34.36
N SER A 2 -21.31 -5.65 -34.04
CA SER A 2 -19.96 -5.09 -34.21
C SER A 2 -19.75 -4.64 -35.66
N ILE A 3 -19.01 -3.54 -35.88
CA ILE A 3 -18.61 -3.04 -37.22
C ILE A 3 -17.90 -4.14 -38.04
N PHE A 4 -17.26 -5.11 -37.38
CA PHE A 4 -16.56 -6.22 -38.01
C PHE A 4 -17.38 -7.53 -38.10
N GLY A 5 -18.62 -7.55 -37.60
CA GLY A 5 -19.44 -8.77 -37.57
C GLY A 5 -18.77 -9.91 -36.76
N ARG A 6 -18.66 -11.10 -37.37
CA ARG A 6 -17.97 -12.29 -36.81
C ARG A 6 -16.55 -12.48 -37.36
N ARG A 7 -15.99 -11.50 -38.08
CA ARG A 7 -14.66 -11.64 -38.70
C ARG A 7 -13.56 -11.43 -37.67
N THR A 8 -12.45 -12.16 -37.84
CA THR A 8 -11.20 -11.84 -37.16
C THR A 8 -10.69 -10.49 -37.66
N TYR A 9 -10.26 -9.63 -36.74
CA TYR A 9 -9.67 -8.33 -37.02
C TYR A 9 -8.58 -8.05 -35.98
N GLY A 10 -7.60 -7.24 -36.36
CA GLY A 10 -6.57 -6.69 -35.49
C GLY A 10 -6.56 -5.17 -35.50
N ILE A 11 -5.55 -4.60 -34.83
CA ILE A 11 -5.36 -3.15 -34.73
C ILE A 11 -5.31 -2.47 -36.11
N ASP A 12 -4.67 -3.09 -37.11
CA ASP A 12 -4.56 -2.51 -38.45
C ASP A 12 -5.93 -2.36 -39.12
N ASP A 13 -6.82 -3.35 -38.96
CA ASP A 13 -8.18 -3.29 -39.50
C ASP A 13 -9.00 -2.16 -38.84
N ILE A 14 -8.81 -1.92 -37.54
CA ILE A 14 -9.47 -0.82 -36.80
C ILE A 14 -9.08 0.52 -37.42
N TYR A 15 -7.78 0.76 -37.58
CA TYR A 15 -7.27 2.01 -38.14
C TYR A 15 -7.63 2.16 -39.64
N LEU A 16 -7.64 1.08 -40.41
CA LEU A 16 -8.09 1.11 -41.82
C LEU A 16 -9.55 1.54 -41.94
N ILE A 17 -10.44 1.09 -41.06
CA ILE A 17 -11.83 1.55 -41.05
C ILE A 17 -11.91 3.04 -40.71
N MET A 18 -11.15 3.51 -39.72
CA MET A 18 -11.15 4.93 -39.37
C MET A 18 -10.67 5.82 -40.53
N ILE A 19 -9.71 5.33 -41.32
CA ILE A 19 -9.26 6.00 -42.55
C ILE A 19 -10.37 5.98 -43.61
N SER A 20 -10.98 4.81 -43.86
CA SER A 20 -12.00 4.68 -44.93
C SER A 20 -13.26 5.49 -44.66
N GLU A 21 -13.63 5.66 -43.39
CA GLU A 21 -14.75 6.49 -42.94
C GLU A 21 -14.39 7.98 -42.84
N GLY A 22 -13.14 8.36 -43.16
CA GLY A 22 -12.69 9.76 -43.19
C GLY A 22 -12.51 10.40 -41.81
N PHE A 23 -12.45 9.62 -40.73
CA PHE A 23 -12.21 10.15 -39.38
C PHE A 23 -10.77 10.65 -39.20
N ILE A 24 -9.81 9.99 -39.84
CA ILE A 24 -8.37 10.29 -39.74
C ILE A 24 -7.66 10.05 -41.08
N SER A 25 -6.53 10.72 -41.30
CA SER A 25 -5.64 10.44 -42.42
C SER A 25 -4.73 9.22 -42.15
N GLU A 26 -4.13 8.64 -43.18
CA GLU A 26 -3.12 7.57 -43.03
C GLU A 26 -1.97 7.95 -42.09
N LYS A 27 -1.46 9.20 -42.21
CA LYS A 27 -0.42 9.72 -41.32
C LYS A 27 -0.86 9.77 -39.86
N GLN A 28 -2.09 10.21 -39.57
CA GLN A 28 -2.64 10.25 -38.22
C GLN A 28 -2.81 8.84 -37.67
N ALA A 29 -3.33 7.91 -38.48
CA ALA A 29 -3.47 6.51 -38.09
C ALA A 29 -2.14 5.86 -37.69
N ALA A 30 -1.07 6.12 -38.45
CA ALA A 30 0.26 5.60 -38.13
C ALA A 30 0.76 6.12 -36.77
N VAL A 31 0.58 7.42 -36.49
CA VAL A 31 0.98 8.04 -35.22
C VAL A 31 0.14 7.52 -34.06
N LEU A 32 -1.18 7.49 -34.20
CA LEU A 32 -2.10 7.04 -33.14
C LEU A 32 -1.88 5.56 -32.81
N LYS A 33 -1.69 4.70 -33.81
CA LYS A 33 -1.38 3.29 -33.59
C LYS A 33 -0.07 3.09 -32.83
N TRP A 34 0.95 3.88 -33.16
CA TRP A 34 2.22 3.84 -32.43
C TRP A 34 2.04 4.30 -30.98
N MET A 35 1.34 5.42 -30.76
CA MET A 35 1.03 5.92 -29.42
C MET A 35 0.25 4.89 -28.60
N GLU A 36 -0.77 4.24 -29.17
CA GLU A 36 -1.56 3.21 -28.47
C GLU A 36 -0.69 2.03 -28.02
N LEU A 37 0.21 1.55 -28.88
CA LEU A 37 1.14 0.47 -28.51
C LEU A 37 2.16 0.90 -27.46
N GLU A 38 2.67 2.14 -27.51
CA GLU A 38 3.57 2.66 -26.48
C GLU A 38 2.86 2.85 -25.14
N GLU A 39 1.66 3.42 -25.14
CA GLU A 39 0.86 3.63 -23.94
C GLU A 39 0.52 2.29 -23.27
N GLU A 40 0.09 1.29 -24.04
CA GLU A 40 -0.11 -0.08 -23.55
C GLU A 40 1.20 -0.64 -22.97
N TRP A 41 2.32 -0.49 -23.67
CA TRP A 41 3.60 -1.02 -23.20
C TRP A 41 4.06 -0.41 -21.87
N GLU A 42 3.90 0.91 -21.70
CA GLU A 42 4.34 1.63 -20.50
C GLU A 42 3.46 1.31 -19.28
N HIS A 43 2.17 1.10 -19.48
CA HIS A 43 1.20 0.91 -18.39
C HIS A 43 0.87 -0.56 -18.09
N LEU A 44 1.19 -1.49 -18.99
CA LEU A 44 0.99 -2.92 -18.74
C LEU A 44 1.89 -3.44 -17.63
N PHE A 45 1.30 -4.23 -16.74
CA PHE A 45 2.01 -4.93 -15.69
C PHE A 45 1.46 -6.32 -15.40
N PRO A 46 2.35 -7.27 -15.00
CA PRO A 46 1.92 -8.59 -14.62
C PRO A 46 1.17 -8.58 -13.29
N ILE A 47 0.10 -9.35 -13.19
CA ILE A 47 -0.45 -9.75 -11.89
C ILE A 47 0.45 -10.86 -11.35
N GLY A 48 1.25 -10.56 -10.32
CA GLY A 48 2.32 -11.44 -9.85
C GLY A 48 1.82 -12.84 -9.44
N ASP A 49 0.65 -12.91 -8.81
CA ASP A 49 0.03 -14.18 -8.40
C ASP A 49 -0.46 -15.03 -9.59
N VAL A 50 -0.86 -14.40 -10.70
CA VAL A 50 -1.23 -15.13 -11.92
C VAL A 50 0.03 -15.68 -12.57
N VAL A 51 1.03 -14.82 -12.81
CA VAL A 51 2.30 -15.22 -13.43
C VAL A 51 2.98 -16.33 -12.66
N ALA A 52 3.03 -16.24 -11.33
CA ALA A 52 3.69 -17.24 -10.49
C ALA A 52 3.01 -18.63 -10.49
N ARG A 53 1.79 -18.75 -11.03
CA ARG A 53 1.05 -20.01 -11.15
C ARG A 53 1.16 -20.64 -12.53
N VAL A 54 1.64 -19.91 -13.52
CA VAL A 54 1.84 -20.43 -14.87
C VAL A 54 3.04 -21.38 -14.86
N ALA A 55 2.80 -22.63 -15.22
CA ALA A 55 3.85 -23.62 -15.42
C ALA A 55 4.41 -23.54 -16.85
N GLU A 56 5.61 -24.09 -17.07
CA GLU A 56 6.29 -24.07 -18.38
C GLU A 56 5.44 -24.64 -19.52
N ASN A 57 4.67 -25.69 -19.26
CA ASN A 57 3.83 -26.36 -20.27
C ASN A 57 2.40 -25.82 -20.36
N ASP A 58 2.06 -24.79 -19.58
CA ASP A 58 0.77 -24.12 -19.72
C ASP A 58 0.73 -23.32 -21.04
N ILE A 59 -0.48 -23.05 -21.53
CA ILE A 59 -0.70 -22.21 -22.71
C ILE A 59 -1.40 -20.92 -22.31
N VAL A 60 -1.11 -19.84 -23.02
CA VAL A 60 -1.77 -18.55 -22.83
C VAL A 60 -2.81 -18.38 -23.93
N ILE A 61 -4.04 -18.08 -23.55
CA ILE A 61 -5.16 -17.85 -24.47
C ILE A 61 -5.72 -16.44 -24.25
N SER A 62 -5.65 -15.59 -25.28
CA SER A 62 -6.11 -14.21 -25.20
C SER A 62 -7.01 -13.84 -26.37
N ASP A 63 -8.12 -13.16 -26.05
CA ASP A 63 -8.96 -12.45 -27.02
C ASP A 63 -8.52 -10.97 -27.00
N MET A 64 -7.68 -10.57 -27.94
CA MET A 64 -7.02 -9.27 -28.01
C MET A 64 -6.79 -8.82 -29.47
N TYR A 65 -6.95 -7.53 -29.74
CA TYR A 65 -6.79 -6.93 -31.07
C TYR A 65 -5.35 -6.48 -31.36
N LEU A 66 -4.49 -6.41 -30.34
CA LEU A 66 -3.09 -6.02 -30.49
C LEU A 66 -2.28 -7.06 -31.28
N PRO A 67 -1.19 -6.66 -31.97
CA PRO A 67 -0.40 -7.57 -32.77
C PRO A 67 0.22 -8.71 -31.95
N ARG A 68 0.26 -9.92 -32.53
CA ARG A 68 0.94 -11.08 -31.92
C ARG A 68 2.37 -10.79 -31.45
N PRO A 69 3.24 -10.15 -32.25
CA PRO A 69 4.60 -9.83 -31.79
C PRO A 69 4.63 -8.93 -30.55
N PHE A 70 3.63 -8.06 -30.37
CA PHE A 70 3.52 -7.21 -29.19
C PHE A 70 3.15 -8.04 -27.95
N ILE A 71 2.15 -8.92 -28.05
CA ILE A 71 1.73 -9.76 -26.92
C ILE A 71 2.80 -10.79 -26.53
N GLU A 72 3.47 -11.41 -27.50
CA GLU A 72 4.61 -12.31 -27.24
C GLU A 72 5.76 -11.58 -26.54
N ARG A 73 6.02 -10.31 -26.94
CA ARG A 73 6.98 -9.45 -26.25
C ARG A 73 6.54 -9.15 -24.81
N VAL A 74 5.27 -8.83 -24.58
CA VAL A 74 4.73 -8.60 -23.22
C VAL A 74 4.90 -9.83 -22.35
N LEU A 75 4.54 -11.03 -22.84
CA LEU A 75 4.72 -12.28 -22.09
C LEU A 75 6.18 -12.49 -21.69
N ARG A 76 7.12 -12.33 -22.64
CA ARG A 76 8.55 -12.54 -22.38
C ARG A 76 9.15 -11.49 -21.45
N GLU A 77 8.96 -10.21 -21.76
CA GLU A 77 9.70 -9.11 -21.12
C GLU A 77 9.03 -8.54 -19.87
N LYS A 78 7.69 -8.60 -19.78
CA LYS A 78 6.95 -8.09 -18.60
C LYS A 78 6.57 -9.22 -17.66
N CYS A 79 6.18 -10.39 -18.18
CA CYS A 79 5.75 -11.52 -17.36
C CYS A 79 6.85 -12.56 -17.12
N GLY A 80 7.93 -12.58 -17.91
CA GLY A 80 8.95 -13.62 -17.82
C GLY A 80 8.46 -15.00 -18.27
N LEU A 81 7.51 -15.04 -19.21
CA LEU A 81 6.85 -16.24 -19.70
C LEU A 81 7.19 -16.49 -21.17
N GLU A 82 7.47 -17.75 -21.53
CA GLU A 82 7.73 -18.21 -22.91
C GLU A 82 6.65 -19.16 -23.42
N ASN A 83 5.53 -19.23 -22.70
CA ASN A 83 4.40 -20.12 -22.97
C ASN A 83 3.79 -19.89 -24.37
N LYS A 84 3.30 -20.97 -24.99
CA LYS A 84 2.62 -20.91 -26.30
C LYS A 84 1.39 -20.01 -26.22
N LEU A 85 1.31 -19.04 -27.14
CA LEU A 85 0.23 -18.06 -27.23
C LEU A 85 -0.79 -18.42 -28.32
N TYR A 86 -2.04 -18.65 -27.90
CA TYR A 86 -3.22 -18.62 -28.74
C TYR A 86 -3.86 -17.23 -28.65
N LEU A 87 -3.74 -16.47 -29.74
CA LEU A 87 -4.26 -15.10 -29.84
C LEU A 87 -5.40 -15.07 -30.85
N SER A 88 -6.54 -14.56 -30.42
CA SER A 88 -7.69 -14.29 -31.28
C SER A 88 -8.34 -12.97 -30.87
N ASN A 89 -9.42 -12.51 -31.50
CA ASN A 89 -10.14 -11.29 -31.09
C ASN A 89 -11.51 -11.59 -30.43
N TYR A 90 -12.16 -12.70 -30.79
CA TYR A 90 -13.43 -13.17 -30.22
C TYR A 90 -13.52 -14.71 -30.20
N GLY A 91 -12.39 -15.39 -30.31
CA GLY A 91 -12.34 -16.84 -30.48
C GLY A 91 -12.86 -17.59 -29.27
N LYS A 92 -12.60 -17.09 -28.05
CA LYS A 92 -13.20 -17.64 -26.83
C LYS A 92 -14.71 -17.39 -26.83
N HIS A 93 -15.12 -16.13 -26.98
CA HIS A 93 -16.54 -15.77 -26.91
C HIS A 93 -17.43 -16.51 -27.93
N HIS A 94 -16.92 -16.72 -29.15
CA HIS A 94 -17.62 -17.44 -30.21
C HIS A 94 -17.30 -18.94 -30.28
N ARG A 95 -16.55 -19.47 -29.31
CA ARG A 95 -16.22 -20.90 -29.19
C ARG A 95 -15.39 -21.47 -30.35
N LEU A 96 -14.72 -20.61 -31.11
CA LEU A 96 -14.04 -21.01 -32.36
C LEU A 96 -12.66 -21.60 -32.13
N ILE A 97 -11.98 -21.23 -31.04
CA ILE A 97 -10.58 -21.63 -30.79
C ILE A 97 -10.45 -23.02 -30.15
N TRP A 98 -11.49 -23.49 -29.45
CA TRP A 98 -11.38 -24.69 -28.63
C TRP A 98 -11.16 -25.97 -29.44
N PRO A 99 -11.81 -26.18 -30.61
CA PRO A 99 -11.54 -27.37 -31.42
C PRO A 99 -10.07 -27.48 -31.86
N GLU A 100 -9.45 -26.37 -32.26
CA GLU A 100 -8.04 -26.32 -32.65
C GLU A 100 -7.15 -26.65 -31.44
N ILE A 101 -7.37 -25.98 -30.31
CA ILE A 101 -6.56 -26.17 -29.10
C ILE A 101 -6.68 -27.60 -28.57
N LEU A 102 -7.88 -28.17 -28.55
CA LEU A 102 -8.13 -29.55 -28.08
C LEU A 102 -7.58 -30.61 -29.05
N GLY A 103 -7.38 -30.26 -30.33
CA GLY A 103 -6.68 -31.12 -31.28
C GLY A 103 -5.20 -31.27 -30.98
N GLU A 104 -4.58 -30.27 -30.35
CA GLU A 104 -3.14 -30.23 -30.03
C GLU A 104 -2.82 -30.50 -28.56
N HIS A 105 -3.76 -30.23 -27.66
CA HIS A 105 -3.53 -30.25 -26.21
C HIS A 105 -4.64 -30.98 -25.45
N ASN A 106 -4.25 -31.70 -24.40
CA ASN A 106 -5.19 -32.19 -23.40
C ASN A 106 -5.27 -31.18 -22.25
N LEU A 107 -6.30 -30.35 -22.24
CA LEU A 107 -6.45 -29.27 -21.27
C LEU A 107 -7.04 -29.78 -19.95
N ARG A 108 -6.31 -29.58 -18.85
CA ARG A 108 -6.79 -29.90 -17.51
C ARG A 108 -7.79 -28.88 -16.99
N THR A 109 -7.45 -27.59 -17.05
CA THR A 109 -8.28 -26.51 -16.49
C THR A 109 -7.99 -25.21 -17.23
N HIS A 110 -9.03 -24.46 -17.57
CA HIS A 110 -8.93 -23.09 -18.08
C HIS A 110 -9.16 -22.08 -16.95
N PHE A 111 -8.28 -21.08 -16.87
CA PHE A 111 -8.36 -19.99 -15.89
C PHE A 111 -8.68 -18.69 -16.61
N GLY A 112 -9.68 -17.95 -16.13
CA GLY A 112 -9.96 -16.62 -16.67
C GLY A 112 -10.99 -15.86 -15.85
N ASP A 113 -11.23 -14.60 -16.21
CA ASP A 113 -11.98 -13.64 -15.40
C ASP A 113 -13.32 -13.22 -16.03
N ASN A 114 -13.60 -13.68 -17.25
CA ASN A 114 -14.86 -13.44 -17.94
C ASN A 114 -15.78 -14.67 -17.87
N ILE A 115 -16.98 -14.50 -17.29
CA ILE A 115 -17.95 -15.59 -17.16
C ILE A 115 -18.33 -16.22 -18.51
N GLN A 116 -18.51 -15.43 -19.55
CA GLN A 116 -18.92 -15.97 -20.84
C GLN A 116 -17.73 -16.58 -21.59
N ALA A 117 -16.67 -15.80 -21.80
CA ALA A 117 -15.54 -16.23 -22.61
C ALA A 117 -14.64 -17.28 -21.93
N ASP A 118 -14.47 -17.23 -20.61
CA ASP A 118 -13.52 -18.09 -19.88
C ASP A 118 -14.20 -19.17 -19.03
N ILE A 119 -15.51 -19.11 -18.80
CA ILE A 119 -16.20 -20.13 -17.99
C ILE A 119 -17.17 -20.93 -18.87
N ILE A 120 -18.22 -20.27 -19.37
CA ILE A 120 -19.28 -20.95 -20.12
C ILE A 120 -18.74 -21.53 -21.44
N SER A 121 -17.94 -20.76 -22.17
CA SER A 121 -17.39 -21.21 -23.45
C SER A 121 -16.53 -22.47 -23.32
N PRO A 122 -15.39 -22.49 -22.60
CA PRO A 122 -14.55 -23.69 -22.49
C PRO A 122 -15.26 -24.86 -21.82
N SER A 123 -16.11 -24.61 -20.82
CA SER A 123 -16.90 -25.66 -20.17
C SER A 123 -17.81 -26.41 -21.15
N SER A 124 -18.34 -25.74 -22.17
CA SER A 124 -19.14 -26.39 -23.22
C SER A 124 -18.36 -27.38 -24.09
N PHE A 125 -17.03 -27.40 -24.00
CA PHE A 125 -16.13 -28.38 -24.62
C PHE A 125 -15.57 -29.40 -23.63
N GLY A 126 -16.11 -29.47 -22.41
CA GLY A 126 -15.68 -30.42 -21.39
C GLY A 126 -14.36 -30.07 -20.68
N ILE A 127 -13.91 -28.81 -20.80
CA ILE A 127 -12.73 -28.31 -20.10
C ILE A 127 -13.15 -27.85 -18.70
N ASP A 128 -12.44 -28.27 -17.65
CA ASP A 128 -12.68 -27.72 -16.31
C ASP A 128 -12.32 -26.24 -16.26
N VAL A 129 -13.03 -25.45 -15.46
CA VAL A 129 -12.91 -23.99 -15.46
C VAL A 129 -12.74 -23.43 -14.06
N MET A 130 -11.91 -22.39 -13.94
CA MET A 130 -11.72 -21.65 -12.70
C MET A 130 -11.85 -20.15 -12.95
N LEU A 131 -12.84 -19.54 -12.29
CA LEU A 131 -13.02 -18.09 -12.31
C LEU A 131 -11.95 -17.41 -11.46
N VAL A 132 -11.18 -16.52 -12.09
CA VAL A 132 -10.12 -15.75 -11.46
C VAL A 132 -10.61 -14.32 -11.23
N ASN A 133 -10.85 -13.96 -9.97
CA ASN A 133 -11.32 -12.62 -9.58
C ASN A 133 -10.25 -11.75 -8.92
N ILE A 134 -8.97 -12.12 -9.04
CA ILE A 134 -7.89 -11.42 -8.33
C ILE A 134 -7.73 -9.96 -8.77
N SER A 135 -8.05 -9.68 -10.04
CA SER A 135 -8.05 -8.34 -10.61
C SER A 135 -9.23 -7.51 -10.15
N LYS A 136 -10.24 -8.02 -9.42
CA LYS A 136 -11.37 -7.16 -9.00
C LYS A 136 -10.93 -6.13 -7.97
N TRP A 137 -11.73 -5.08 -7.80
CA TRP A 137 -11.48 -4.00 -6.85
C TRP A 137 -11.52 -4.53 -5.42
N ASP A 138 -10.48 -4.27 -4.65
CA ASP A 138 -10.45 -4.52 -3.20
C ASP A 138 -11.33 -3.49 -2.46
N PRO A 139 -11.98 -3.82 -1.33
CA PRO A 139 -12.81 -2.86 -0.61
C PRO A 139 -12.12 -1.54 -0.28
N SER A 140 -10.84 -1.56 0.11
CA SER A 140 -10.09 -0.35 0.42
C SER A 140 -9.87 0.56 -0.81
N GLU A 141 -9.64 -0.05 -1.97
CA GLU A 141 -9.53 0.65 -3.26
C GLU A 141 -10.86 1.32 -3.62
N GLN A 142 -11.99 0.61 -3.41
CA GLN A 142 -13.32 1.17 -3.66
C GLN A 142 -13.62 2.36 -2.75
N ILE A 143 -13.21 2.28 -1.47
CA ILE A 143 -13.37 3.37 -0.50
C ILE A 143 -12.59 4.61 -0.97
N LEU A 144 -11.31 4.47 -1.32
CA LEU A 144 -10.49 5.58 -1.82
C LEU A 144 -11.08 6.20 -3.08
N HIS A 145 -11.48 5.36 -4.04
CA HIS A 145 -12.08 5.82 -5.29
C HIS A 145 -13.39 6.58 -5.05
N ALA A 146 -14.26 6.07 -4.17
CA ALA A 146 -15.57 6.67 -3.88
C ALA A 146 -15.49 8.07 -3.26
N ILE A 147 -14.42 8.38 -2.53
CA ILE A 147 -14.22 9.71 -1.92
C ILE A 147 -13.41 10.67 -2.80
N GLY A 148 -13.13 10.32 -4.06
CA GLY A 148 -12.39 11.18 -4.99
C GLY A 148 -10.87 11.01 -4.96
N LEU A 149 -10.33 9.98 -4.29
CA LEU A 149 -8.91 9.64 -4.29
C LEU A 149 -8.60 8.50 -5.30
N GLY A 150 -9.16 8.59 -6.51
CA GLY A 150 -9.07 7.55 -7.55
C GLY A 150 -7.64 7.17 -7.94
N ASP A 151 -6.76 8.14 -8.16
CA ASP A 151 -5.36 7.88 -8.54
C ASP A 151 -4.61 7.08 -7.46
N TYR A 152 -4.87 7.39 -6.19
CA TYR A 152 -4.32 6.63 -5.05
C TYR A 152 -4.88 5.22 -5.01
N ALA A 153 -6.18 5.05 -5.29
CA ALA A 153 -6.80 3.74 -5.37
C ALA A 153 -6.18 2.87 -6.48
N HIS A 154 -5.88 3.46 -7.63
CA HIS A 154 -5.17 2.79 -8.72
C HIS A 154 -3.74 2.40 -8.35
N ALA A 155 -2.98 3.27 -7.68
CA ALA A 155 -1.62 2.97 -7.23
C ALA A 155 -1.57 1.88 -6.13
N VAL A 156 -2.52 1.90 -5.19
CA VAL A 156 -2.71 0.84 -4.20
C VAL A 156 -3.00 -0.49 -4.89
N ARG A 157 -3.92 -0.46 -5.87
CA ARG A 157 -4.32 -1.63 -6.64
C ARG A 157 -3.18 -2.23 -7.43
N GLU A 158 -2.40 -1.41 -8.13
CA GLU A 158 -1.20 -1.85 -8.83
C GLU A 158 -0.21 -2.52 -7.86
N THR A 159 0.03 -1.89 -6.70
CA THR A 159 0.91 -2.44 -5.66
C THR A 159 0.43 -3.82 -5.21
N ARG A 160 -0.88 -3.97 -4.91
CA ARG A 160 -1.48 -5.24 -4.50
C ARG A 160 -1.34 -6.31 -5.58
N LEU A 161 -1.60 -5.97 -6.83
CA LEU A 161 -1.62 -6.93 -7.95
C LEU A 161 -0.22 -7.36 -8.39
N ARG A 162 0.77 -6.48 -8.29
CA ARG A 162 2.18 -6.80 -8.58
C ARG A 162 2.82 -7.63 -7.45
N SER A 163 2.46 -7.36 -6.20
CA SER A 163 3.03 -8.07 -5.05
C SER A 163 2.66 -9.56 -5.03
N PHE A 164 3.64 -10.42 -4.84
CA PHE A 164 3.43 -11.86 -4.66
C PHE A 164 4.56 -12.49 -3.86
N HIS A 165 4.21 -13.49 -3.04
CA HIS A 165 5.17 -14.36 -2.39
C HIS A 165 4.60 -15.77 -2.25
N ARG A 166 5.44 -16.81 -2.39
CA ARG A 166 5.02 -18.23 -2.31
C ARG A 166 4.63 -18.64 -0.88
N ASN A 167 5.37 -18.16 0.12
CA ASN A 167 5.01 -18.34 1.51
C ASN A 167 3.73 -17.56 1.84
N ILE A 168 2.73 -18.27 2.36
CA ILE A 168 1.40 -17.72 2.62
C ILE A 168 1.37 -16.63 3.69
N ASN A 169 2.20 -16.73 4.73
CA ASN A 169 2.25 -15.73 5.81
C ASN A 169 2.82 -14.40 5.30
N ILE A 170 3.91 -14.47 4.52
CA ILE A 170 4.49 -13.29 3.85
C ILE A 170 3.47 -12.68 2.89
N ARG A 171 2.80 -13.50 2.08
CA ARG A 171 1.74 -13.02 1.17
C ARG A 171 0.57 -12.38 1.91
N HIS A 172 0.20 -12.87 3.09
CA HIS A 172 -0.80 -12.24 3.93
C HIS A 172 -0.36 -10.86 4.44
N ALA A 173 0.90 -10.72 4.86
CA ALA A 173 1.46 -9.43 5.26
C ALA A 173 1.51 -8.43 4.09
N GLN A 174 1.99 -8.84 2.91
CA GLN A 174 2.01 -7.99 1.71
C GLN A 174 0.60 -7.51 1.33
N ARG A 175 -0.39 -8.40 1.38
CA ARG A 175 -1.78 -8.03 1.07
C ARG A 175 -2.39 -7.12 2.13
N ALA A 176 -2.13 -7.35 3.41
CA ALA A 176 -2.60 -6.44 4.45
C ALA A 176 -1.93 -5.06 4.35
N GLN A 177 -0.67 -5.00 3.92
CA GLN A 177 0.01 -3.75 3.65
C GLN A 177 -0.71 -2.94 2.56
N ALA A 178 -1.07 -3.58 1.45
CA ALA A 178 -1.75 -2.93 0.34
C ALA A 178 -3.25 -2.67 0.60
N SER A 179 -3.98 -3.61 1.24
CA SER A 179 -5.43 -3.51 1.44
C SER A 179 -5.84 -2.78 2.71
N ILE A 180 -4.92 -2.54 3.67
CA ILE A 180 -5.26 -1.90 4.96
C ILE A 180 -4.29 -0.76 5.27
N ASN A 181 -2.99 -1.06 5.42
CA ASN A 181 -2.05 -0.10 6.00
C ASN A 181 -1.81 1.12 5.09
N ILE A 182 -1.44 0.89 3.82
CA ILE A 182 -1.19 1.97 2.86
C ILE A 182 -2.43 2.87 2.65
N PRO A 183 -3.63 2.32 2.37
CA PRO A 183 -4.86 3.11 2.27
C PRO A 183 -5.12 3.98 3.49
N LEU A 184 -4.94 3.42 4.69
CA LEU A 184 -5.14 4.15 5.92
C LEU A 184 -4.12 5.27 6.12
N MET A 185 -2.84 5.02 5.82
CA MET A 185 -1.79 6.04 5.86
C MET A 185 -2.02 7.17 4.86
N ILE A 186 -2.57 6.89 3.67
CA ILE A 186 -2.94 7.93 2.69
C ILE A 186 -3.98 8.88 3.31
N LEU A 187 -5.07 8.32 3.84
CA LEU A 187 -6.15 9.10 4.46
C LEU A 187 -5.65 9.90 5.67
N ALA A 188 -4.87 9.26 6.53
CA ALA A 188 -4.30 9.88 7.72
C ALA A 188 -3.30 10.98 7.36
N SER A 189 -2.56 10.85 6.26
CA SER A 189 -1.64 11.90 5.78
C SER A 189 -2.39 13.16 5.34
N PHE A 190 -3.50 13.02 4.62
CA PHE A 190 -4.36 14.17 4.29
C PHE A 190 -4.98 14.81 5.54
N TRP A 191 -5.38 13.99 6.51
CA TRP A 191 -5.86 14.49 7.80
C TRP A 191 -4.77 15.27 8.56
N ILE A 192 -3.55 14.73 8.66
CA ILE A 192 -2.41 15.43 9.28
C ILE A 192 -2.11 16.75 8.59
N LYS A 193 -2.14 16.77 7.25
CA LYS A 193 -1.98 18.01 6.48
C LYS A 193 -3.02 19.06 6.88
N ALA A 194 -4.29 18.69 6.93
CA ALA A 194 -5.37 19.61 7.30
C ALA A 194 -5.21 20.11 8.74
N CYS A 195 -4.84 19.24 9.69
CA CYS A 195 -4.53 19.65 11.07
C CYS A 195 -3.34 20.61 11.13
N ALA A 196 -2.32 20.40 10.29
CA ALA A 196 -1.16 21.26 10.23
C ALA A 196 -1.51 22.65 9.68
N GLU A 197 -2.32 22.72 8.63
CA GLU A 197 -2.79 23.98 8.03
C GLU A 197 -3.65 24.79 9.01
N GLU A 198 -4.61 24.14 9.67
CA GLU A 198 -5.50 24.78 10.65
C GLU A 198 -4.71 25.42 11.81
N ARG A 199 -3.62 24.76 12.25
CA ARG A 199 -2.83 25.17 13.41
C ARG A 199 -1.60 26.03 13.04
N GLY A 200 -1.33 26.23 11.76
CA GLY A 200 -0.14 26.92 11.27
C GLY A 200 1.15 26.23 11.70
N VAL A 201 1.19 24.91 11.58
CA VAL A 201 2.33 24.06 11.95
C VAL A 201 3.43 24.18 10.91
N ASP A 202 4.66 24.35 11.38
CA ASP A 202 5.85 24.36 10.53
C ASP A 202 6.64 23.04 10.56
N LYS A 203 6.35 22.16 11.53
CA LYS A 203 7.05 20.88 11.64
C LYS A 203 6.19 19.73 12.16
N ILE A 204 6.34 18.55 11.56
CA ILE A 204 5.67 17.33 12.01
C ILE A 204 6.72 16.37 12.60
N LEU A 205 6.53 15.97 13.85
CA LEU A 205 7.38 14.99 14.53
C LEU A 205 6.65 13.66 14.64
N MET A 206 7.15 12.65 13.94
CA MET A 206 6.59 11.31 13.93
C MET A 206 7.17 10.51 15.09
N ALA A 207 6.36 10.38 16.14
CA ALA A 207 6.61 9.70 17.41
C ALA A 207 6.19 8.23 17.38
N ALA A 208 6.38 7.57 16.25
CA ALA A 208 6.18 6.14 16.15
C ALA A 208 7.45 5.46 16.69
N ARG A 209 7.32 4.35 17.44
CA ARG A 209 8.48 3.54 17.88
C ARG A 209 9.17 2.92 16.65
N ASP A 210 9.42 1.63 16.61
CA ASP A 210 9.84 0.89 15.41
C ASP A 210 8.77 0.85 14.29
N CYS A 211 7.97 1.90 14.11
CA CYS A 211 6.86 2.02 13.18
C CYS A 211 7.02 3.23 12.23
N ASN A 212 8.08 3.25 11.44
CA ASN A 212 8.55 4.46 10.71
C ASN A 212 7.97 4.67 9.30
N LEU A 213 7.24 3.72 8.71
CA LEU A 213 6.78 3.81 7.31
C LEU A 213 5.92 5.05 7.03
N TRP A 214 5.05 5.45 7.96
CA TRP A 214 4.21 6.63 7.73
C TRP A 214 5.03 7.93 7.68
N GLN A 215 6.15 8.01 8.40
CA GLN A 215 7.04 9.15 8.27
C GLN A 215 7.67 9.21 6.87
N GLU A 216 8.07 8.06 6.31
CA GLU A 216 8.58 8.00 4.93
C GLU A 216 7.52 8.51 3.93
N MET A 217 6.24 8.16 4.13
CA MET A 217 5.13 8.68 3.33
C MET A 217 5.02 10.21 3.45
N LEU A 218 4.98 10.75 4.67
CA LEU A 218 4.84 12.19 4.90
C LEU A 218 6.04 12.99 4.37
N ALA A 219 7.24 12.41 4.36
CA ALA A 219 8.47 13.02 3.84
C ALA A 219 8.65 12.87 2.32
N SER A 220 7.72 12.21 1.62
CA SER A 220 7.80 11.98 0.17
C SER A 220 7.76 13.27 -0.64
N ARG A 221 8.25 13.20 -1.89
CA ARG A 221 8.13 14.31 -2.85
C ARG A 221 6.67 14.60 -3.15
N HIS A 222 5.84 13.56 -3.17
CA HIS A 222 4.40 13.71 -3.31
C HIS A 222 3.81 14.66 -2.25
N PHE A 223 4.00 14.39 -0.96
CA PHE A 223 3.43 15.22 0.11
C PHE A 223 4.13 16.58 0.23
N ALA A 224 5.41 16.69 -0.13
CA ALA A 224 6.07 17.98 -0.27
C ALA A 224 5.39 18.87 -1.35
N ARG A 225 5.05 18.30 -2.53
CA ARG A 225 4.27 19.01 -3.57
C ARG A 225 2.84 19.33 -3.12
N ALA A 226 2.32 18.59 -2.15
CA ALA A 226 1.04 18.87 -1.50
C ALA A 226 1.16 19.93 -0.39
N ASN A 227 2.29 20.63 -0.26
CA ASN A 227 2.56 21.61 0.81
C ASN A 227 2.48 21.03 2.24
N MET A 228 2.82 19.75 2.42
CA MET A 228 3.01 19.18 3.75
C MET A 228 4.20 19.85 4.44
N PRO A 229 4.09 20.26 5.72
CA PRO A 229 5.25 20.70 6.47
C PRO A 229 6.34 19.62 6.56
N PRO A 230 7.62 19.98 6.69
CA PRO A 230 8.69 19.01 6.85
C PRO A 230 8.38 18.06 8.03
N SER A 231 8.52 16.76 7.77
CA SER A 231 8.33 15.72 8.77
C SER A 231 9.67 15.11 9.18
N GLU A 232 9.83 14.86 10.47
CA GLU A 232 11.01 14.23 11.04
C GLU A 232 10.60 13.08 11.96
N TYR A 233 11.27 11.94 11.81
CA TYR A 233 11.07 10.81 12.69
C TYR A 233 11.83 11.02 14.00
N ILE A 234 11.12 10.90 15.13
CA ILE A 234 11.73 10.97 16.45
C ILE A 234 11.72 9.61 17.12
N ARG A 235 12.85 9.30 17.76
CA ARG A 235 13.08 8.05 18.46
C ARG A 235 12.44 8.15 19.85
N ILE A 236 11.37 7.40 20.09
CA ILE A 236 10.57 7.49 21.32
C ILE A 236 10.21 6.09 21.85
N SER A 237 9.98 6.00 23.16
CA SER A 237 9.40 4.82 23.81
C SER A 237 8.70 5.23 25.11
N ARG A 238 7.89 4.32 25.68
CA ARG A 238 7.29 4.56 26.99
C ARG A 238 8.34 4.83 28.07
N ALA A 239 9.50 4.16 28.00
CA ALA A 239 10.56 4.33 28.99
C ALA A 239 11.05 5.77 29.05
N VAL A 240 11.37 6.38 27.91
CA VAL A 240 11.85 7.77 27.83
C VAL A 240 10.77 8.82 28.09
N CYS A 241 9.49 8.52 27.84
CA CYS A 241 8.40 9.44 28.16
C CYS A 241 8.12 9.55 29.66
N TYR A 242 8.33 8.47 30.44
CA TYR A 242 8.05 8.45 31.88
C TYR A 242 9.29 8.62 32.76
N THR A 243 10.48 8.48 32.18
CA THR A 243 11.75 8.72 32.89
C THR A 243 12.20 10.16 32.65
N GLU A 244 12.51 10.90 33.70
CA GLU A 244 13.14 12.22 33.59
C GLU A 244 14.56 12.05 33.05
N SER A 245 14.85 12.69 31.91
CA SER A 245 16.17 12.69 31.30
C SER A 245 16.39 14.02 30.58
N PRO A 246 17.24 14.90 31.13
CA PRO A 246 17.61 16.16 30.48
C PRO A 246 18.19 15.94 29.08
N GLU A 247 18.90 14.84 28.85
CA GLU A 247 19.49 14.47 27.57
C GLU A 247 18.41 14.18 26.52
N TYR A 248 17.38 13.42 26.89
CA TYR A 248 16.27 13.12 25.99
C TYR A 248 15.42 14.36 25.69
N GLU A 249 15.20 15.21 26.68
CA GLU A 249 14.51 16.50 26.49
C GLU A 249 15.30 17.42 25.57
N ALA A 250 16.62 17.49 25.72
CA ALA A 250 17.50 18.22 24.82
C ALA A 250 17.46 17.64 23.39
N TYR A 251 17.42 16.30 23.26
CA TYR A 251 17.26 15.62 21.97
C TYR A 251 15.96 16.05 21.27
N LEU A 252 14.83 16.01 21.98
CA LEU A 252 13.54 16.46 21.43
C LEU A 252 13.54 17.95 21.13
N GLN A 253 14.09 18.78 22.01
CA GLN A 253 14.14 20.23 21.86
C GLN A 253 14.89 20.65 20.59
N ASN A 254 15.96 19.93 20.23
CA ASN A 254 16.72 20.16 18.98
C ASN A 254 15.94 19.76 17.71
N LYS A 255 14.81 19.06 17.87
CA LYS A 255 13.94 18.63 16.76
C LYS A 255 12.72 19.51 16.60
N LEU A 256 12.36 20.33 17.58
CA LEU A 256 11.17 21.18 17.50
C LEU A 256 11.34 22.33 16.50
N GLY A 257 10.27 22.59 15.76
CA GLY A 257 10.01 23.87 15.08
C GLY A 257 9.26 24.85 15.99
N LEU A 258 8.68 25.91 15.44
CA LEU A 258 7.94 26.91 16.23
C LEU A 258 6.58 26.37 16.69
N ARG A 259 5.88 25.68 15.79
CA ARG A 259 4.60 25.00 16.01
C ARG A 259 4.67 23.61 15.41
N ASN A 260 4.37 22.63 16.25
CA ASN A 260 4.64 21.23 15.96
C ASN A 260 3.37 20.38 16.06
N LEU A 261 3.22 19.43 15.15
CA LEU A 261 2.42 18.24 15.42
C LEU A 261 3.33 17.14 15.94
N LEU A 262 2.94 16.50 17.04
CA LEU A 262 3.59 15.30 17.56
C LEU A 262 2.67 14.10 17.30
N VAL A 263 3.00 13.33 16.28
CA VAL A 263 2.09 12.34 15.68
C VAL A 263 2.51 10.93 16.08
N ASP A 264 1.58 10.14 16.61
CA ASP A 264 1.75 8.71 16.87
C ASP A 264 0.72 7.89 16.10
N PHE A 265 1.08 6.64 15.80
CA PHE A 265 0.28 5.73 15.00
C PHE A 265 -0.93 5.23 15.79
N VAL A 266 -0.70 4.77 17.02
CA VAL A 266 -1.75 4.15 17.81
C VAL A 266 -1.52 4.43 19.29
N GLY A 267 -2.49 5.02 19.99
CA GLY A 267 -2.34 5.22 21.42
C GLY A 267 -3.48 5.95 22.11
N THR A 268 -3.36 6.04 23.43
CA THR A 268 -4.20 6.91 24.26
C THR A 268 -3.65 8.35 24.34
N GLY A 269 -2.46 8.59 23.81
CA GLY A 269 -1.78 9.89 23.90
C GLY A 269 -1.21 10.22 25.27
N ARG A 270 -1.37 9.36 26.28
CA ARG A 270 -0.86 9.61 27.63
C ARG A 270 0.64 9.84 27.63
N SER A 271 1.42 8.97 26.97
CA SER A 271 2.87 9.11 26.91
C SER A 271 3.33 10.37 26.18
N LEU A 272 2.63 10.79 25.12
CA LEU A 272 2.91 12.05 24.44
C LEU A 272 2.53 13.27 25.31
N GLY A 273 1.38 13.21 25.98
CA GLY A 273 0.94 14.25 26.90
C GLY A 273 1.94 14.47 28.03
N THR A 274 2.40 13.39 28.68
CA THR A 274 3.37 13.45 29.76
C THR A 274 4.67 14.15 29.35
N ILE A 275 5.24 13.84 28.18
CA ILE A 275 6.47 14.48 27.73
C ILE A 275 6.24 15.95 27.34
N ILE A 276 5.10 16.29 26.73
CA ILE A 276 4.76 17.67 26.38
C ILE A 276 4.58 18.53 27.64
N ASP A 277 3.91 17.99 28.67
CA ASP A 277 3.70 18.66 29.96
C ASP A 277 5.03 18.89 30.67
N ARG A 278 5.88 17.86 30.71
CA ARG A 278 7.20 17.94 31.36
C ARG A 278 8.10 18.99 30.71
N MET A 279 8.06 19.12 29.39
CA MET A 279 8.84 20.13 28.66
C MET A 279 8.19 21.53 28.68
N ASP A 280 7.00 21.69 29.27
CA ASP A 280 6.20 22.92 29.22
C ASP A 280 5.98 23.45 27.79
N ARG A 281 5.54 22.57 26.89
CA ARG A 281 5.40 22.86 25.44
C ARG A 281 3.99 22.80 24.89
N ARG A 282 2.95 22.76 25.74
CA ARG A 282 1.54 22.67 25.33
C ARG A 282 1.09 23.76 24.35
N ALA A 283 1.66 24.97 24.44
CA ALA A 283 1.35 26.06 23.52
C ALA A 283 1.93 25.89 22.11
N THR A 284 2.90 24.98 21.94
CA THR A 284 3.72 24.84 20.71
C THR A 284 3.68 23.43 20.12
N ILE A 285 3.17 22.45 20.85
CA ILE A 285 3.08 21.05 20.42
C ILE A 285 1.63 20.58 20.54
N THR A 286 1.06 20.14 19.42
CA THR A 286 -0.23 19.45 19.38
C THR A 286 -0.01 17.95 19.23
N PRO A 287 -0.44 17.11 20.19
CA PRO A 287 -0.38 15.66 20.02
C PRO A 287 -1.49 15.17 19.08
N CYS A 288 -1.12 14.33 18.12
CA CYS A 288 -2.01 13.73 17.13
C CYS A 288 -1.88 12.20 17.14
N ILE A 289 -3.00 11.49 16.96
CA ILE A 289 -3.04 10.02 16.95
C ILE A 289 -3.89 9.52 15.80
N LEU A 290 -3.37 8.57 15.01
CA LEU A 290 -4.14 7.96 13.93
C LEU A 290 -5.28 7.08 14.47
N LEU A 291 -4.99 6.15 15.39
CA LEU A 291 -6.02 5.33 16.03
C LEU A 291 -6.00 5.51 17.55
N GLY A 292 -7.09 6.07 18.07
CA GLY A 292 -7.28 6.30 19.50
C GLY A 292 -8.52 5.60 20.05
N GLU A 293 -8.53 5.38 21.36
CA GLU A 293 -9.65 4.77 22.06
C GLU A 293 -10.84 5.76 22.19
N PRO A 294 -12.10 5.32 21.96
CA PRO A 294 -13.27 6.14 22.26
C PRO A 294 -13.28 6.39 23.77
N ARG A 295 -13.09 7.64 24.18
CA ARG A 295 -13.03 7.97 25.61
C ARG A 295 -14.44 8.07 26.16
N SER A 296 -14.66 7.49 27.34
CA SER A 296 -15.72 7.97 28.24
C SER A 296 -15.36 9.38 28.73
N ALA A 297 -16.36 10.25 28.87
CA ALA A 297 -16.22 11.71 28.93
C ALA A 297 -15.46 12.30 30.14
N GLU A 298 -14.69 11.54 30.93
CA GLU A 298 -14.35 11.93 32.31
C GLU A 298 -12.88 12.20 32.65
N ILE A 299 -11.86 11.93 31.80
CA ILE A 299 -10.49 11.75 32.37
C ILE A 299 -9.34 12.64 31.85
N VAL A 300 -9.45 13.50 30.81
CA VAL A 300 -8.25 14.30 30.42
C VAL A 300 -8.58 15.71 29.90
N GLU A 301 -7.98 16.73 30.51
CA GLU A 301 -8.18 18.16 30.21
C GLU A 301 -7.66 18.61 28.83
N THR A 302 -6.84 17.81 28.15
CA THR A 302 -6.46 18.04 26.75
C THR A 302 -6.29 16.72 25.99
N LEU A 303 -7.25 16.44 25.12
CA LEU A 303 -7.26 15.25 24.29
C LEU A 303 -6.34 15.46 23.06
N PRO A 304 -5.57 14.44 22.65
CA PRO A 304 -4.88 14.47 21.36
C PRO A 304 -5.91 14.54 20.22
N GLU A 305 -5.54 15.25 19.17
CA GLU A 305 -6.29 15.22 17.92
C GLU A 305 -6.25 13.80 17.38
N THR A 306 -7.41 13.19 17.19
CA THR A 306 -7.50 11.77 16.83
C THR A 306 -8.19 11.63 15.47
N PHE A 307 -7.59 10.83 14.58
CA PHE A 307 -8.18 10.54 13.27
C PHE A 307 -9.35 9.57 13.40
N ILE A 308 -9.14 8.40 14.01
CA ILE A 308 -10.15 7.35 14.15
C ILE A 308 -10.32 6.97 15.62
N LEU A 309 -11.58 6.91 16.06
CA LEU A 309 -11.98 6.41 17.36
C LEU A 309 -12.59 5.01 17.22
N ARG A 310 -11.87 3.99 17.70
CA ARG A 310 -12.28 2.56 17.74
C ARG A 310 -11.57 1.86 18.89
N ASP A 311 -12.06 0.68 19.29
CA ASP A 311 -11.40 -0.16 20.30
C ASP A 311 -9.93 -0.38 19.93
N PHE A 312 -9.09 0.39 20.60
CA PHE A 312 -7.66 0.44 20.39
C PHE A 312 -7.02 -0.91 20.75
N GLY A 313 -7.49 -1.56 21.82
CA GLY A 313 -6.87 -2.77 22.35
C GLY A 313 -6.85 -3.92 21.33
N SER A 314 -7.93 -4.09 20.57
CA SER A 314 -8.05 -5.15 19.57
C SER A 314 -7.33 -4.86 18.24
N HIS A 315 -7.10 -3.58 17.90
CA HIS A 315 -6.57 -3.18 16.59
C HIS A 315 -5.09 -2.78 16.63
N ARG A 316 -4.63 -2.21 17.75
CA ARG A 316 -3.31 -1.58 17.89
C ARG A 316 -2.16 -2.45 17.38
N VAL A 317 -2.08 -3.67 17.90
CA VAL A 317 -0.93 -4.56 17.64
C VAL A 317 -0.76 -4.86 16.16
N PHE A 318 -1.86 -4.89 15.40
CA PHE A 318 -1.81 -5.15 13.97
C PHE A 318 -1.33 -3.94 13.18
N PHE A 319 -1.72 -2.72 13.56
CA PHE A 319 -1.19 -1.50 12.93
C PHE A 319 0.29 -1.28 13.25
N GLU A 320 0.69 -1.52 14.50
CA GLU A 320 2.12 -1.52 14.86
C GLU A 320 2.88 -2.60 14.08
N ALA A 321 2.32 -3.81 13.95
CA ALA A 321 2.89 -4.91 13.18
C ALA A 321 3.05 -4.59 11.68
N LEU A 322 2.05 -3.96 11.07
CA LEU A 322 2.10 -3.56 9.65
C LEU A 322 3.06 -2.40 9.38
N ASN A 323 3.57 -1.74 10.43
CA ASN A 323 4.57 -0.69 10.31
C ASN A 323 5.92 -1.08 10.90
N ALA A 324 6.07 -2.31 11.38
CA ALA A 324 7.26 -2.80 12.06
C ALA A 324 8.55 -2.53 11.27
N SER A 325 9.61 -2.25 12.02
CA SER A 325 10.95 -2.00 11.55
C SER A 325 11.94 -2.92 12.26
N LEU A 326 13.08 -3.17 11.61
CA LEU A 326 14.20 -3.88 12.20
C LEU A 326 15.18 -2.94 12.94
N ASP A 327 14.90 -1.63 12.97
CA ASP A 327 15.80 -0.61 13.53
C ASP A 327 15.88 -0.60 15.07
N GLY A 328 15.07 -1.41 15.76
CA GLY A 328 15.03 -1.45 17.22
C GLY A 328 14.25 -0.30 17.88
N SER A 329 14.03 -0.45 19.19
CA SER A 329 13.28 0.48 20.04
C SER A 329 14.19 1.35 20.89
N THR A 330 13.86 2.63 21.04
CA THR A 330 14.60 3.54 21.92
C THR A 330 14.50 3.17 23.39
N VAL A 331 15.63 3.15 24.09
CA VAL A 331 15.67 2.84 25.52
C VAL A 331 16.16 4.01 26.35
N PHE A 332 17.23 4.69 25.92
CA PHE A 332 17.84 5.79 26.67
C PHE A 332 18.55 6.78 25.74
N THR A 333 18.92 7.96 26.25
CA THR A 333 19.77 8.92 25.52
C THR A 333 20.98 9.24 26.37
N ILE A 334 22.17 9.13 25.79
CA ILE A 334 23.42 9.49 26.45
C ILE A 334 24.01 10.75 25.82
N SER A 335 24.72 11.53 26.62
CA SER A 335 25.55 12.64 26.15
C SER A 335 27.01 12.21 26.24
N ASP A 336 27.70 12.16 25.10
CA ASP A 336 29.15 11.96 25.03
C ASP A 336 29.78 13.12 24.25
N ASN A 337 30.71 13.85 24.89
CA ASN A 337 31.39 15.02 24.30
C ASN A 337 30.43 16.03 23.63
N TYR A 338 29.33 16.38 24.32
CA TYR A 338 28.26 17.26 23.83
C TYR A 338 27.46 16.74 22.62
N ARG A 339 27.65 15.48 22.22
CA ARG A 339 26.81 14.79 21.24
C ARG A 339 25.79 13.92 21.94
N LEU A 340 24.52 14.12 21.59
CA LEU A 340 23.42 13.29 22.07
C LEU A 340 23.28 12.05 21.18
N THR A 341 23.36 10.87 21.80
CA THR A 341 23.18 9.58 21.13
C THR A 341 21.99 8.86 21.74
N VAL A 342 21.04 8.48 20.89
CA VAL A 342 19.88 7.68 21.31
C VAL A 342 20.24 6.20 21.22
N LEU A 343 20.20 5.51 22.36
CA LEU A 343 20.46 4.08 22.46
C LEU A 343 19.21 3.26 22.14
N LEU A 344 19.42 2.20 21.35
CA LEU A 344 18.36 1.33 20.85
C LEU A 344 18.52 -0.09 21.42
N GLN A 345 17.41 -0.74 21.70
CA GLN A 345 17.32 -2.18 21.90
C GLN A 345 16.93 -2.81 20.58
N GLU A 346 17.71 -3.78 20.12
CA GLU A 346 17.40 -4.55 18.92
C GLU A 346 16.06 -5.30 19.07
N ASN A 347 15.35 -5.42 17.95
CA ASN A 347 14.13 -6.20 17.90
C ASN A 347 14.46 -7.69 17.72
N GLU A 348 13.91 -8.54 18.59
CA GLU A 348 14.07 -9.99 18.58
C GLU A 348 12.96 -10.64 17.74
N PHE A 349 13.10 -10.61 16.42
CA PHE A 349 12.20 -11.32 15.49
C PHE A 349 12.79 -12.66 15.04
N SER A 350 11.93 -13.64 14.79
CA SER A 350 12.29 -14.86 14.07
C SER A 350 12.67 -14.55 12.62
N ASP A 351 13.47 -15.41 11.98
CA ASP A 351 13.90 -15.19 10.58
C ASP A 351 12.71 -15.12 9.60
N VAL A 352 11.64 -15.86 9.90
CA VAL A 352 10.39 -15.81 9.13
C VAL A 352 9.75 -14.43 9.24
N VAL A 353 9.64 -13.87 10.45
CA VAL A 353 9.05 -12.54 10.65
C VAL A 353 9.95 -11.43 10.13
N LYS A 354 11.28 -11.55 10.25
CA LYS A 354 12.22 -10.63 9.58
C LYS A 354 11.97 -10.59 8.06
N THR A 355 11.81 -11.76 7.44
CA THR A 355 11.49 -11.85 6.01
C THR A 355 10.12 -11.23 5.70
N MET A 356 9.11 -11.47 6.54
CA MET A 356 7.78 -10.83 6.40
C MET A 356 7.89 -9.30 6.44
N ILE A 357 8.65 -8.75 7.39
CA ILE A 357 8.87 -7.30 7.53
C ILE A 357 9.56 -6.75 6.29
N VAL A 358 10.64 -7.39 5.81
CA VAL A 358 11.36 -6.97 4.59
C VAL A 358 10.42 -6.93 3.39
N GLU A 359 9.65 -7.99 3.14
CA GLU A 359 8.74 -8.08 1.99
C GLU A 359 7.55 -7.11 2.09
N MET A 360 7.07 -6.86 3.30
CA MET A 360 6.04 -5.84 3.57
C MET A 360 6.57 -4.43 3.29
N ARG A 361 7.81 -4.13 3.71
CA ARG A 361 8.45 -2.84 3.42
C ARG A 361 8.75 -2.69 1.93
N ASN A 362 9.18 -3.75 1.24
CA ASN A 362 9.34 -3.75 -0.23
C ASN A 362 8.01 -3.43 -0.93
N THR A 363 6.90 -3.99 -0.46
CA THR A 363 5.56 -3.67 -0.96
C THR A 363 5.22 -2.18 -0.76
N PHE A 364 5.56 -1.61 0.40
CA PHE A 364 5.40 -0.18 0.65
C PHE A 364 6.29 0.68 -0.27
N GLN A 365 7.57 0.33 -0.45
CA GLN A 365 8.48 1.07 -1.33
C GLN A 365 7.99 1.08 -2.78
N HIS A 366 7.42 -0.03 -3.24
CA HIS A 366 6.82 -0.09 -4.57
C HIS A 366 5.65 0.91 -4.71
N PHE A 367 4.78 0.99 -3.69
CA PHE A 367 3.74 2.02 -3.65
C PHE A 367 4.32 3.45 -3.65
N MET A 368 5.37 3.70 -2.87
CA MET A 368 6.00 5.02 -2.77
C MET A 368 6.53 5.52 -4.12
N HIS A 369 7.09 4.64 -4.95
CA HIS A 369 7.51 4.96 -6.31
C HIS A 369 6.34 5.42 -7.20
N ASN A 370 5.18 4.78 -7.05
CA ASN A 370 3.97 5.17 -7.78
C ASN A 370 3.38 6.47 -7.22
N LEU A 371 3.40 6.66 -5.90
CA LEU A 371 2.90 7.86 -5.24
C LEU A 371 3.58 9.15 -5.75
N ASP A 372 4.89 9.11 -5.98
CA ASP A 372 5.65 10.25 -6.51
C ASP A 372 5.26 10.62 -7.95
N ARG A 373 4.62 9.72 -8.71
CA ARG A 373 4.10 9.99 -10.06
C ARG A 373 2.70 10.61 -10.05
N ILE A 374 1.96 10.46 -8.95
CA ILE A 374 0.60 11.00 -8.79
C ILE A 374 0.69 12.50 -8.49
N ASN A 375 -0.13 13.30 -9.19
CA ASN A 375 -0.31 14.70 -8.85
C ASN A 375 -1.16 14.82 -7.57
N PRO A 376 -0.74 15.62 -6.56
CA PRO A 376 -1.57 15.86 -5.40
C PRO A 376 -2.97 16.38 -5.78
N PRO A 377 -4.04 15.91 -5.13
CA PRO A 377 -5.40 16.30 -5.46
C PRO A 377 -5.58 17.79 -5.19
N GLN A 378 -6.21 18.49 -6.14
CA GLN A 378 -6.54 19.91 -5.96
C GLN A 378 -7.60 20.11 -4.87
N ASN A 379 -8.54 19.16 -4.76
CA ASN A 379 -9.59 19.16 -3.75
C ASN A 379 -9.42 17.92 -2.85
N VAL A 380 -8.88 18.14 -1.65
CA VAL A 380 -8.81 17.09 -0.63
C VAL A 380 -10.22 16.90 -0.03
N PRO A 381 -10.68 15.65 0.20
CA PRO A 381 -11.95 15.40 0.85
C PRO A 381 -12.03 16.07 2.23
N SER A 382 -13.25 16.39 2.68
CA SER A 382 -13.43 17.00 4.00
C SER A 382 -12.92 16.07 5.12
N LEU A 383 -12.56 16.64 6.26
CA LEU A 383 -12.08 15.87 7.41
C LEU A 383 -13.08 14.80 7.85
N GLU A 384 -14.38 15.09 7.78
CA GLU A 384 -15.43 14.12 8.09
C GLU A 384 -15.40 12.93 7.13
N VAL A 385 -15.30 13.19 5.81
CA VAL A 385 -15.23 12.14 4.78
C VAL A 385 -13.97 11.29 4.95
N LEU A 386 -12.82 11.92 5.20
CA LEU A 386 -11.57 11.21 5.47
C LEU A 386 -11.70 10.28 6.69
N ARG A 387 -12.29 10.77 7.78
CA ARG A 387 -12.50 9.99 9.01
C ARG A 387 -13.46 8.82 8.80
N GLN A 388 -14.57 9.03 8.08
CA GLN A 388 -15.52 7.97 7.74
C GLN A 388 -14.87 6.89 6.87
N ALA A 389 -14.12 7.29 5.84
CA ALA A 389 -13.36 6.36 5.00
C ALA A 389 -12.30 5.58 5.79
N GLY A 390 -11.54 6.27 6.66
CA GLY A 390 -10.53 5.66 7.50
C GLY A 390 -11.15 4.63 8.44
N ALA A 391 -12.27 4.97 9.09
CA ALA A 391 -13.01 4.06 9.94
C ALA A 391 -13.49 2.82 9.18
N ALA A 392 -14.03 3.00 7.97
CA ALA A 392 -14.45 1.88 7.12
C ALA A 392 -13.29 0.93 6.76
N ILE A 393 -12.08 1.44 6.56
CA ILE A 393 -10.88 0.62 6.33
C ILE A 393 -10.44 -0.11 7.60
N VAL A 394 -10.47 0.56 8.75
CA VAL A 394 -10.17 -0.09 10.05
C VAL A 394 -11.15 -1.24 10.33
N ASP A 395 -12.42 -1.06 9.98
CA ASP A 395 -13.47 -2.07 10.18
C ASP A 395 -13.26 -3.34 9.28
N LEU A 396 -12.33 -3.31 8.32
CA LEU A 396 -11.89 -4.50 7.55
C LEU A 396 -10.86 -5.36 8.30
N LEU A 397 -10.17 -4.81 9.30
CA LEU A 397 -9.06 -5.46 10.00
C LEU A 397 -9.42 -6.80 10.66
N PRO A 398 -10.62 -7.02 11.24
CA PRO A 398 -11.00 -8.32 11.80
C PRO A 398 -10.87 -9.49 10.81
N GLY A 399 -11.10 -9.25 9.51
CA GLY A 399 -10.91 -10.24 8.44
C GLY A 399 -9.44 -10.55 8.10
N TRP A 400 -8.51 -9.75 8.63
CA TRP A 400 -7.06 -9.88 8.48
C TRP A 400 -6.37 -10.38 9.75
N SER A 401 -6.92 -10.11 10.93
CA SER A 401 -6.30 -10.44 12.22
C SER A 401 -5.81 -11.89 12.32
N PRO A 402 -6.58 -12.94 11.94
CA PRO A 402 -6.09 -14.32 11.99
C PRO A 402 -4.90 -14.57 11.05
N LYS A 403 -4.85 -13.88 9.92
CA LYS A 403 -3.79 -14.02 8.90
C LYS A 403 -2.48 -13.34 9.31
N LEU A 404 -2.55 -12.40 10.25
CA LEU A 404 -1.43 -11.61 10.74
C LEU A 404 -0.99 -12.02 12.15
N ALA A 405 -1.58 -13.08 12.73
CA ALA A 405 -1.39 -13.45 14.13
C ALA A 405 0.09 -13.66 14.51
N ALA A 406 0.88 -14.30 13.65
CA ALA A 406 2.31 -14.53 13.91
C ALA A 406 3.10 -13.21 13.98
N LEU A 407 2.91 -12.33 13.00
CA LEU A 407 3.55 -11.01 12.96
C LEU A 407 3.13 -10.16 14.17
N ALA A 408 1.84 -10.14 14.49
CA ALA A 408 1.31 -9.39 15.62
C ALA A 408 1.84 -9.92 16.98
N ALA A 409 1.97 -11.23 17.13
CA ALA A 409 2.49 -11.84 18.35
C ALA A 409 3.95 -11.45 18.60
N GLU A 410 4.82 -11.53 17.59
CA GLU A 410 6.23 -11.14 17.74
C GLU A 410 6.38 -9.61 17.90
N GLN A 411 5.59 -8.81 17.18
CA GLN A 411 5.58 -7.36 17.39
C GLN A 411 5.18 -7.00 18.82
N LYS A 412 4.17 -7.67 19.39
CA LYS A 412 3.74 -7.44 20.77
C LYS A 412 4.89 -7.67 21.76
N THR A 413 5.69 -8.71 21.54
CA THR A 413 6.87 -9.02 22.37
C THR A 413 7.91 -7.90 22.29
N ASN A 414 8.23 -7.42 21.09
CA ASN A 414 9.18 -6.32 20.87
C ASN A 414 8.70 -4.97 21.41
N LEU A 415 7.38 -4.78 21.52
CA LEU A 415 6.78 -3.58 22.08
C LEU A 415 6.65 -3.59 23.60
N MET A 416 7.02 -4.67 24.29
CA MET A 416 7.12 -4.67 25.75
C MET A 416 8.16 -3.62 26.22
N GLN A 417 8.07 -3.21 27.50
CA GLN A 417 9.01 -2.21 28.03
C GLN A 417 10.45 -2.74 27.91
N GLY A 418 11.28 -1.98 27.20
CA GLY A 418 12.70 -2.29 27.08
C GLY A 418 13.40 -2.19 28.43
N ASN A 419 14.39 -3.05 28.65
CA ASN A 419 15.18 -3.05 29.87
C ASN A 419 16.41 -2.15 29.70
N ALA A 420 16.42 -0.98 30.34
CA ALA A 420 17.53 -0.03 30.31
C ALA A 420 18.88 -0.64 30.72
N PHE A 421 18.88 -1.61 31.63
CA PHE A 421 20.11 -2.31 32.05
C PHE A 421 20.68 -3.22 30.96
N LYS A 422 19.84 -3.84 30.12
CA LYS A 422 20.32 -4.67 28.99
C LYS A 422 20.95 -3.81 27.88
N ALA A 423 20.39 -2.63 27.60
CA ALA A 423 20.89 -1.73 26.57
C ALA A 423 22.21 -1.05 26.98
N ALA A 424 22.35 -0.64 28.25
CA ALA A 424 23.58 -0.05 28.75
C ALA A 424 24.78 -1.02 28.74
N TYR A 425 24.54 -2.32 28.95
CA TYR A 425 25.60 -3.34 28.94
C TYR A 425 26.10 -3.71 27.54
N ALA A 426 25.31 -3.47 26.50
CA ALA A 426 25.70 -3.70 25.10
C ALA A 426 26.43 -2.50 24.47
N ALA A 427 26.33 -1.32 25.11
CA ALA A 427 26.98 -0.07 24.69
C ALA A 427 28.32 0.20 25.41
N LEU A 428 28.68 -0.64 26.39
CA LEU A 428 30.00 -0.73 27.01
C LEU A 428 30.80 -1.86 26.35
#